data_AF-A0A1M5MD42-F1
#
_entry.id   AF-A0A1M5MD42-F1
#
_cell.length_a   1.000
_cell.length_b   1.000
_cell.length_c   1.000
_cell.angle_alpha   90.00
_cell.angle_beta   90.00
_cell.angle_gamma   90.00
#
_symmetry.space_group_name_H-M   'P 1'
#
loop_
_entity.id
_entity.type
_entity.pdbx_description
1 polymer ?
#
loop_
_entity_poly.entity_id
_entity_poly.type
_entity_poly.pdbx_seq_one_letter_code
_entity_poly.pdbx_strand_id
1 'polypeptide(L)'
;MKSKVLTTVFIVLSGLVCMAQTPEQEAAQKMMDSMMGTLPANQKAFMQQVMNMGKETEEKRIKEKELAKKKQDEINKKKAGEANKEWLWRNYTSSNAQGKFENWTHGKADIKISFSNGWNKPADFLKIGEISANGQVSIQLPKLDFRKWRRIPIAQGSGEGDYMRPSSYELEYSNKNVTYFSSLHALGAYKGEEHLGTITIGNAIKPIRHIYSLAYDRQAGDGYMAYWVFMSQANTIAGNFNGENVTVVHDLKFKPGWNLIKVRIEGTREGQNGADYWKSRYFTATTALPSDAKYFFRSAK
;
A
#
# COMPACT_ATOMS: atom_id res chain seq x y z
N MET A 1 -62.79 8.37 40.60
CA MET A 1 -62.37 9.09 39.37
C MET A 1 -60.89 9.51 39.32
N LYS A 2 -60.12 9.50 40.43
CA LYS A 2 -58.72 10.00 40.46
C LYS A 2 -57.63 9.02 39.99
N SER A 3 -57.96 7.73 39.80
CA SER A 3 -56.96 6.68 39.48
C SER A 3 -56.68 6.49 37.98
N LYS A 4 -57.52 7.02 37.08
CA LYS A 4 -57.37 6.82 35.63
C LYS A 4 -56.48 7.86 34.94
N VAL A 5 -56.18 8.97 35.62
CA VAL A 5 -55.33 10.05 35.06
C VAL A 5 -53.84 9.76 35.24
N LEU A 6 -53.46 9.04 36.30
CA LEU A 6 -52.06 8.76 36.62
C LEU A 6 -51.43 7.73 35.67
N THR A 7 -52.21 6.77 35.17
CA THR A 7 -51.72 5.71 34.27
C THR A 7 -51.43 6.23 32.86
N THR A 8 -52.14 7.26 32.40
CA THR A 8 -51.95 7.84 31.06
C THR A 8 -50.68 8.70 30.97
N VAL A 9 -50.24 9.33 32.07
CA VAL A 9 -49.01 10.14 32.10
C VAL A 9 -47.75 9.29 32.00
N PHE A 10 -47.79 8.04 32.47
CA PHE A 10 -46.62 7.15 32.47
C PHE A 10 -46.28 6.57 31.08
N ILE A 11 -47.24 6.52 30.15
CA ILE A 11 -47.06 5.93 28.81
C ILE A 11 -46.51 6.95 27.80
N VAL A 12 -46.67 8.25 28.03
CA VAL A 12 -46.21 9.31 27.09
C VAL A 12 -44.71 9.62 27.24
N LEU A 13 -44.07 9.24 28.34
CA LEU A 13 -42.68 9.61 28.65
C LEU A 13 -41.59 8.69 28.08
N SER A 14 -41.94 7.57 27.43
CA SER A 14 -40.98 6.54 27.02
C SER A 14 -40.52 6.61 25.56
N GLY A 15 -40.92 7.61 24.79
CA GLY A 15 -40.38 7.79 23.44
C GLY A 15 -40.39 9.25 23.01
N LEU A 16 -39.25 9.94 23.08
CA LEU A 16 -38.90 11.13 22.28
C LEU A 16 -37.51 11.69 22.64
N VAL A 17 -36.42 11.11 22.11
CA VAL A 17 -35.12 11.79 21.94
C VAL A 17 -34.31 10.99 20.90
N CYS A 18 -33.61 11.52 19.88
CA CYS A 18 -32.94 12.78 19.63
C CYS A 18 -32.98 13.09 18.12
N MET A 19 -33.02 14.38 17.75
CA MET A 19 -32.54 15.05 16.51
C MET A 19 -33.46 16.28 16.29
N ALA A 20 -32.90 17.50 16.31
CA ALA A 20 -33.55 18.81 16.08
C ALA A 20 -35.00 18.95 16.61
N GLN A 21 -35.22 19.75 17.67
CA GLN A 21 -36.54 19.93 18.32
C GLN A 21 -37.67 19.99 17.29
N THR A 22 -38.37 18.88 17.14
CA THR A 22 -39.54 18.82 16.26
C THR A 22 -40.64 19.65 16.93
N PRO A 23 -41.58 20.24 16.17
CA PRO A 23 -42.73 20.95 16.75
C PRO A 23 -43.49 20.13 17.81
N GLU A 24 -43.49 18.80 17.69
CA GLU A 24 -44.05 17.87 18.67
C GLU A 24 -43.28 17.83 20.00
N GLN A 25 -41.95 17.93 19.98
CA GLN A 25 -41.13 17.99 21.21
C GLN A 25 -41.36 19.29 21.98
N GLU A 26 -41.51 20.41 21.27
CA GLU A 26 -41.79 21.71 21.88
C GLU A 26 -43.20 21.75 22.51
N ALA A 27 -44.18 21.14 21.83
CA ALA A 27 -45.54 20.98 22.36
C ALA A 27 -45.58 20.08 23.62
N ALA A 28 -44.82 18.98 23.62
CA ALA A 28 -44.69 18.10 24.77
C ALA A 28 -44.01 18.80 25.96
N GLN A 29 -42.99 19.63 25.72
CA GLN A 29 -42.31 20.42 26.74
C GLN A 29 -43.26 21.45 27.37
N LYS A 30 -44.02 22.19 26.55
CA LYS A 30 -45.03 23.15 27.01
C LYS A 30 -46.15 22.47 27.81
N MET A 31 -46.57 21.27 27.42
CA MET A 31 -47.54 20.47 28.20
C MET A 31 -46.97 20.05 29.55
N MET A 32 -45.70 19.61 29.61
CA MET A 32 -45.06 19.27 30.89
C MET A 32 -44.93 20.47 31.81
N ASP A 33 -44.54 21.64 31.29
CA ASP A 33 -44.37 22.86 32.09
C ASP A 33 -45.73 23.32 32.66
N SER A 34 -46.80 23.22 31.87
CA SER A 34 -48.17 23.50 32.31
C SER A 34 -48.64 22.54 33.41
N MET A 35 -48.37 21.23 33.25
CA MET A 35 -48.71 20.23 34.28
C MET A 35 -47.91 20.45 35.58
N MET A 36 -46.63 20.79 35.49
CA MET A 36 -45.76 21.09 36.65
C MET A 36 -46.18 22.36 37.41
N GLY A 37 -46.90 23.28 36.77
CA GLY A 37 -47.47 24.47 37.39
C GLY A 37 -48.68 24.22 38.28
N THR A 38 -49.36 23.08 38.10
CA THR A 38 -50.64 22.77 38.80
C THR A 38 -50.49 21.75 39.94
N LEU A 39 -49.28 21.22 40.15
CA LEU A 39 -49.02 20.19 41.14
C LEU A 39 -48.68 20.78 42.53
N PRO A 40 -49.13 20.14 43.64
CA PRO A 40 -48.69 20.46 44.99
C PRO A 40 -47.16 20.33 45.15
N ALA A 41 -46.57 21.13 46.04
CA ALA A 41 -45.11 21.24 46.20
C ALA A 41 -44.40 19.88 46.44
N ASN A 42 -45.01 18.98 47.20
CA ASN A 42 -44.48 17.63 47.46
C ASN A 42 -44.51 16.71 46.23
N GLN A 43 -45.49 16.88 45.33
CA GLN A 43 -45.58 16.12 44.07
C GLN A 43 -44.65 16.70 43.00
N LYS A 44 -44.45 18.02 43.01
CA LYS A 44 -43.51 18.70 42.10
C LYS A 44 -42.06 18.30 42.36
N ALA A 45 -41.65 18.20 43.63
CA ALA A 45 -40.32 17.73 44.01
C ALA A 45 -40.06 16.28 43.56
N PHE A 46 -41.04 15.39 43.76
CA PHE A 46 -40.95 14.00 43.31
C PHE A 46 -40.86 13.89 41.77
N MET A 47 -41.69 14.64 41.04
CA MET A 47 -41.66 14.63 39.58
C MET A 47 -40.33 15.15 39.02
N GLN A 48 -39.76 16.19 39.64
CA GLN A 48 -38.45 16.73 39.25
C GLN A 48 -37.34 15.71 39.46
N GLN A 49 -37.39 14.95 40.56
CA GLN A 49 -36.43 13.89 40.84
C GLN A 49 -36.52 12.75 39.81
N VAL A 50 -37.73 12.35 39.43
CA VAL A 50 -37.96 11.33 38.39
C VAL A 50 -37.45 11.80 37.02
N MET A 51 -37.68 13.06 36.65
CA MET A 51 -37.15 13.63 35.40
C MET A 51 -35.63 13.68 35.38
N ASN A 52 -35.00 14.06 36.50
CA ASN A 52 -33.54 14.10 36.59
C ASN A 52 -32.94 12.69 36.49
N MET A 53 -33.52 11.68 37.16
CA MET A 53 -33.10 10.29 37.01
C MET A 53 -33.28 9.78 35.57
N GLY A 54 -34.37 10.16 34.89
CA GLY A 54 -34.59 9.84 33.49
C GLY A 54 -33.51 10.43 32.57
N LYS A 55 -33.15 11.71 32.79
CA LYS A 55 -32.08 12.39 32.06
C LYS A 55 -30.71 11.73 32.29
N GLU A 56 -30.35 11.44 33.54
CA GLU A 56 -29.09 10.78 33.86
C GLU A 56 -28.98 9.36 33.26
N THR A 57 -30.09 8.61 33.26
CA THR A 57 -30.15 7.27 32.65
C THR A 57 -29.99 7.35 31.13
N GLU A 58 -30.62 8.33 30.50
CA GLU A 58 -30.53 8.55 29.06
C GLU A 58 -29.15 9.03 28.64
N GLU A 59 -28.53 9.94 29.39
CA GLU A 59 -27.14 10.38 29.15
C GLU A 59 -26.15 9.22 29.26
N LYS A 60 -26.33 8.31 30.24
CA LYS A 60 -25.52 7.09 30.33
C LYS A 60 -25.73 6.19 29.11
N ARG A 61 -26.98 5.99 28.69
CA ARG A 61 -27.32 5.18 27.50
C ARG A 61 -26.72 5.75 26.21
N ILE A 62 -26.72 7.08 26.05
CA ILE A 62 -26.11 7.76 24.90
C ILE A 62 -24.59 7.56 24.92
N LYS A 63 -23.93 7.78 26.07
CA LYS A 63 -22.48 7.57 26.22
C LYS A 63 -22.07 6.12 25.94
N GLU A 64 -22.85 5.16 26.41
CA GLU A 64 -22.63 3.73 26.14
C GLU A 64 -22.80 3.41 24.65
N LYS A 65 -23.82 3.95 23.99
CA LYS A 65 -24.01 3.80 22.53
C LYS A 65 -22.87 4.44 21.73
N GLU A 66 -22.40 5.62 22.11
CA GLU A 66 -21.27 6.28 21.46
C GLU A 66 -19.97 5.49 21.65
N LEU A 67 -19.73 4.96 22.86
CA LEU A 67 -18.57 4.12 23.14
C LEU A 67 -18.63 2.79 22.36
N ALA A 68 -19.81 2.17 22.28
CA ALA A 68 -20.02 0.96 21.49
C ALA A 68 -19.82 1.22 19.99
N LYS A 69 -20.32 2.36 19.48
CA LYS A 69 -20.10 2.79 18.11
C LYS A 69 -18.61 3.03 17.81
N LYS A 70 -17.88 3.73 18.69
CA LYS A 70 -16.43 3.92 18.55
C LYS A 70 -15.66 2.59 18.51
N LYS A 71 -15.98 1.66 19.41
CA LYS A 71 -15.38 0.31 19.40
C LYS A 71 -15.71 -0.46 18.12
N GLN A 72 -16.95 -0.36 17.65
CA GLN A 72 -17.37 -1.00 16.40
C GLN A 72 -16.67 -0.39 15.18
N ASP A 73 -16.50 0.93 15.14
CA ASP A 73 -15.79 1.64 14.09
C ASP A 73 -14.30 1.26 14.08
N GLU A 74 -13.66 1.11 15.24
CA GLU A 74 -12.29 0.58 15.35
C GLU A 74 -12.17 -0.87 14.84
N ILE A 75 -13.11 -1.74 15.19
CA ILE A 75 -13.15 -3.12 14.70
C ILE A 75 -13.34 -3.15 13.18
N ASN A 76 -14.25 -2.33 12.65
CA ASN A 76 -14.51 -2.23 11.22
C ASN A 76 -13.29 -1.68 10.47
N LYS A 77 -12.60 -0.67 11.04
CA LYS A 77 -11.35 -0.11 10.49
C LYS A 77 -10.23 -1.17 10.46
N LYS A 78 -10.12 -1.99 11.51
CA LYS A 78 -9.15 -3.09 11.58
C LYS A 78 -9.44 -4.17 10.54
N LYS A 79 -10.70 -4.60 10.41
CA LYS A 79 -11.15 -5.58 9.40
C LYS A 79 -10.97 -5.06 7.97
N ALA A 80 -11.29 -3.80 7.70
CA ALA A 80 -11.06 -3.18 6.39
C ALA A 80 -9.56 -3.10 6.06
N GLY A 81 -8.71 -2.82 7.07
CA GLY A 81 -7.26 -2.89 6.94
C GLY A 81 -6.77 -4.28 6.57
N GLU A 82 -7.25 -5.33 7.25
CA GLU A 82 -6.91 -6.74 7.03
C GLU A 82 -7.37 -7.28 5.67
N ALA A 83 -8.62 -7.00 5.27
CA ALA A 83 -9.14 -7.39 3.95
C ALA A 83 -8.36 -6.72 2.81
N ASN A 84 -7.95 -5.46 2.99
CA ASN A 84 -7.07 -4.79 2.05
C ASN A 84 -5.68 -5.44 2.06
N LYS A 85 -5.10 -5.83 3.22
CA LYS A 85 -3.83 -6.60 3.24
C LYS A 85 -3.95 -7.88 2.41
N GLU A 86 -5.04 -8.62 2.54
CA GLU A 86 -5.18 -9.95 1.94
C GLU A 86 -5.36 -9.94 0.41
N TRP A 87 -6.16 -9.00 -0.13
CA TRP A 87 -6.30 -8.82 -1.59
C TRP A 87 -4.95 -8.53 -2.26
N LEU A 88 -4.07 -7.77 -1.59
CA LEU A 88 -2.77 -7.35 -2.12
C LEU A 88 -1.81 -8.53 -2.36
N TRP A 89 -1.97 -9.64 -1.64
CA TRP A 89 -1.09 -10.82 -1.70
C TRP A 89 -1.60 -11.93 -2.61
N ARG A 90 -2.92 -12.02 -2.84
CA ARG A 90 -3.56 -13.11 -3.61
C ARG A 90 -3.18 -13.14 -5.09
N ASN A 91 -2.71 -12.02 -5.65
CA ASN A 91 -2.43 -11.90 -7.08
C ASN A 91 -0.98 -12.19 -7.48
N TYR A 92 -0.14 -12.62 -6.52
CA TYR A 92 1.24 -12.99 -6.77
C TYR A 92 1.45 -14.51 -6.64
N THR A 93 2.02 -15.10 -7.68
CA THR A 93 2.55 -16.46 -7.64
C THR A 93 4.06 -16.37 -7.43
N SER A 94 4.58 -16.92 -6.34
CA SER A 94 6.02 -16.98 -6.09
C SER A 94 6.62 -18.28 -6.61
N SER A 95 7.82 -18.21 -7.17
CA SER A 95 8.63 -19.40 -7.43
C SER A 95 9.26 -19.94 -6.14
N ASN A 96 9.71 -21.18 -6.18
CA ASN A 96 10.70 -21.67 -5.22
C ASN A 96 12.09 -21.04 -5.46
N ALA A 97 13.07 -21.39 -4.63
CA ALA A 97 14.45 -20.87 -4.72
C ALA A 97 15.19 -21.33 -6.01
N GLN A 98 14.72 -22.40 -6.65
CA GLN A 98 15.24 -22.89 -7.92
C GLN A 98 14.57 -22.18 -9.12
N GLY A 99 13.67 -21.23 -8.87
CA GLY A 99 12.99 -20.47 -9.91
C GLY A 99 11.82 -21.22 -10.58
N LYS A 100 11.25 -22.24 -9.94
CA LYS A 100 10.06 -22.95 -10.44
C LYS A 100 8.78 -22.45 -9.79
N PHE A 101 7.80 -22.06 -10.60
CA PHE A 101 6.43 -21.79 -10.15
C PHE A 101 5.64 -23.11 -10.06
N GLU A 102 5.13 -23.45 -8.87
CA GLU A 102 4.44 -24.75 -8.67
C GLU A 102 3.08 -24.85 -9.39
N ASN A 103 2.36 -23.74 -9.50
CA ASN A 103 1.01 -23.68 -10.10
C ASN A 103 0.99 -22.93 -11.43
N TRP A 104 2.02 -23.11 -12.26
CA TRP A 104 2.10 -22.45 -13.56
C TRP A 104 1.18 -23.10 -14.60
N THR A 105 0.17 -22.36 -15.05
CA THR A 105 -0.87 -22.88 -15.95
C THR A 105 -0.85 -22.25 -17.35
N HIS A 106 0.06 -21.31 -17.63
CA HIS A 106 0.06 -20.58 -18.89
C HIS A 106 0.80 -21.29 -20.05
N GLY A 107 1.38 -22.47 -19.80
CA GLY A 107 2.23 -23.18 -20.76
C GLY A 107 3.57 -22.49 -20.98
N LYS A 108 4.26 -22.73 -22.10
CA LYS A 108 5.54 -22.05 -22.36
C LYS A 108 5.32 -20.54 -22.56
N ALA A 109 6.15 -19.71 -21.93
CA ALA A 109 6.14 -18.26 -22.08
C ALA A 109 7.55 -17.69 -22.26
N ASP A 110 7.67 -16.57 -22.96
CA ASP A 110 8.88 -15.78 -23.07
C ASP A 110 8.97 -14.77 -21.93
N ILE A 111 10.17 -14.52 -21.43
CA ILE A 111 10.46 -13.41 -20.52
C ILE A 111 11.06 -12.28 -21.34
N LYS A 112 10.38 -11.13 -21.35
CA LYS A 112 10.77 -9.97 -22.16
C LYS A 112 10.90 -8.73 -21.28
N ILE A 113 11.84 -7.86 -21.61
CA ILE A 113 11.92 -6.49 -21.10
C ILE A 113 11.27 -5.59 -22.15
N SER A 114 10.23 -4.86 -21.78
CA SER A 114 9.62 -3.83 -22.63
C SER A 114 10.39 -2.51 -22.49
N PHE A 115 10.61 -1.82 -23.59
CA PHE A 115 11.25 -0.50 -23.55
C PHE A 115 10.76 0.35 -24.71
N SER A 116 10.76 1.67 -24.52
CA SER A 116 10.37 2.61 -25.57
C SER A 116 11.61 3.25 -26.20
N ASN A 117 11.67 3.23 -27.53
CA ASN A 117 12.66 3.95 -28.31
C ASN A 117 12.26 5.42 -28.59
N GLY A 118 11.22 5.93 -27.91
CA GLY A 118 10.75 7.31 -28.01
C GLY A 118 9.27 7.45 -27.65
N TRP A 119 8.86 8.65 -27.17
CA TRP A 119 7.54 8.93 -26.60
C TRP A 119 6.34 8.50 -27.45
N ASN A 120 6.49 8.40 -28.78
CA ASN A 120 5.42 8.03 -29.72
C ASN A 120 5.71 6.74 -30.52
N LYS A 121 6.68 5.93 -30.08
CA LYS A 121 6.98 4.64 -30.72
C LYS A 121 6.39 3.49 -29.89
N PRO A 122 5.88 2.44 -30.55
CA PRO A 122 5.50 1.22 -29.83
C PRO A 122 6.67 0.71 -29.01
N ALA A 123 6.37 0.07 -27.88
CA ALA A 123 7.40 -0.55 -27.06
C ALA A 123 8.04 -1.67 -27.88
N ASP A 124 9.37 -1.65 -27.92
CA ASP A 124 10.17 -2.77 -28.39
C ASP A 124 10.38 -3.74 -27.23
N PHE A 125 10.71 -4.99 -27.57
CA PHE A 125 10.87 -6.06 -26.61
C PHE A 125 12.23 -6.73 -26.73
N LEU A 126 12.89 -6.91 -25.59
CA LEU A 126 14.10 -7.70 -25.48
C LEU A 126 13.77 -9.02 -24.80
N LYS A 127 13.81 -10.13 -25.53
CA LYS A 127 13.72 -11.45 -24.91
C LYS A 127 14.99 -11.71 -24.09
N ILE A 128 14.81 -12.04 -22.82
CA ILE A 128 15.91 -12.32 -21.88
C ILE A 128 15.79 -13.68 -21.20
N GLY A 129 14.79 -14.48 -21.58
CA GLY A 129 14.55 -15.76 -20.93
C GLY A 129 13.23 -16.40 -21.34
N GLU A 130 12.89 -17.45 -20.63
CA GLU A 130 11.64 -18.19 -20.79
C GLU A 130 11.16 -18.81 -19.47
N ILE A 131 9.86 -19.06 -19.41
CA ILE A 131 9.21 -19.92 -18.43
C ILE A 131 8.78 -21.18 -19.20
N SER A 132 9.30 -22.33 -18.80
CA SER A 132 8.91 -23.60 -19.41
C SER A 132 7.44 -23.92 -19.11
N ALA A 133 6.89 -24.93 -19.80
CA ALA A 133 5.53 -25.39 -19.53
C ALA A 133 5.31 -25.89 -18.09
N ASN A 134 6.37 -26.33 -17.39
CA ASN A 134 6.30 -26.75 -15.99
C ASN A 134 6.62 -25.65 -14.97
N GLY A 135 6.68 -24.38 -15.42
CA GLY A 135 6.89 -23.22 -14.56
C GLY A 135 8.35 -22.92 -14.21
N GLN A 136 9.33 -23.61 -14.79
CA GLN A 136 10.75 -23.35 -14.57
C GLN A 136 11.18 -22.07 -15.31
N VAL A 137 11.69 -21.10 -14.56
CA VAL A 137 12.29 -19.88 -15.10
C VAL A 137 13.72 -20.18 -15.56
N SER A 138 14.08 -19.69 -16.75
CA SER A 138 15.43 -19.69 -17.30
C SER A 138 15.75 -18.31 -17.86
N ILE A 139 16.80 -17.67 -17.35
CA ILE A 139 17.24 -16.34 -17.78
C ILE A 139 18.51 -16.46 -18.61
N GLN A 140 18.50 -15.84 -19.78
CA GLN A 140 19.61 -15.76 -20.72
C GLN A 140 19.72 -14.31 -21.19
N LEU A 141 20.63 -13.57 -20.56
CA LEU A 141 20.83 -12.15 -20.86
C LEU A 141 21.59 -12.00 -22.18
N PRO A 142 21.00 -11.37 -23.22
CA PRO A 142 21.64 -11.26 -24.52
C PRO A 142 22.78 -10.24 -24.51
N LYS A 143 23.75 -10.38 -25.42
CA LYS A 143 24.68 -9.27 -25.70
C LYS A 143 23.91 -8.13 -26.37
N LEU A 144 24.09 -6.91 -25.87
CA LEU A 144 23.42 -5.73 -26.41
C LEU A 144 24.40 -4.87 -27.22
N ASP A 145 23.96 -4.43 -28.39
CA ASP A 145 24.65 -3.42 -29.20
C ASP A 145 23.91 -2.07 -29.11
N PHE A 146 24.38 -1.22 -28.20
CA PHE A 146 23.78 0.09 -27.91
C PHE A 146 23.89 1.11 -29.04
N ARG A 147 24.60 0.81 -30.15
CA ARG A 147 24.54 1.67 -31.34
C ARG A 147 23.13 1.72 -31.94
N LYS A 148 22.31 0.70 -31.68
CA LYS A 148 20.92 0.59 -32.17
C LYS A 148 19.88 1.17 -31.20
N TRP A 149 20.28 1.60 -30.01
CA TRP A 149 19.38 1.95 -28.92
C TRP A 149 19.56 3.42 -28.54
N ARG A 150 18.47 4.09 -28.16
CA ARG A 150 18.55 5.49 -27.71
C ARG A 150 19.42 5.54 -26.45
N ARG A 151 20.52 6.30 -26.51
CA ARG A 151 21.35 6.59 -25.35
C ARG A 151 20.57 7.48 -24.41
N ILE A 152 20.20 6.95 -23.25
CA ILE A 152 19.73 7.78 -22.14
C ILE A 152 20.93 7.89 -21.19
N PRO A 153 21.52 9.09 -21.01
CA PRO A 153 22.54 9.30 -20.00
C PRO A 153 22.01 8.82 -18.65
N ILE A 154 22.81 8.14 -17.85
CA ILE A 154 22.34 7.61 -16.55
C ILE A 154 21.77 8.70 -15.63
N ALA A 155 22.28 9.93 -15.71
CA ALA A 155 21.74 11.08 -14.99
C ALA A 155 20.37 11.58 -15.51
N GLN A 156 20.02 11.26 -16.75
CA GLN A 156 18.72 11.53 -17.40
C GLN A 156 17.85 10.27 -17.51
N GLY A 157 18.36 9.10 -17.10
CA GLY A 157 17.67 7.83 -16.99
C GLY A 157 16.61 7.91 -15.90
N SER A 158 15.57 8.68 -16.17
CA SER A 158 14.49 9.04 -15.26
C SER A 158 13.64 7.86 -14.79
N GLY A 159 13.93 6.62 -15.24
CA GLY A 159 13.34 5.40 -14.66
C GLY A 159 13.86 5.06 -13.25
N GLU A 160 15.11 5.37 -12.93
CA GLU A 160 15.61 5.27 -11.54
C GLU A 160 15.41 6.59 -10.77
N GLY A 161 15.31 7.70 -11.51
CA GLY A 161 15.23 9.06 -10.96
C GLY A 161 13.82 9.57 -10.63
N ASP A 162 12.77 9.22 -11.37
CA ASP A 162 11.46 9.89 -11.20
C ASP A 162 10.64 9.36 -10.01
N TYR A 163 10.99 8.19 -9.49
CA TYR A 163 10.33 7.67 -8.29
C TYR A 163 11.12 8.03 -7.02
N MET A 164 12.43 8.24 -7.06
CA MET A 164 13.22 8.48 -5.84
C MET A 164 14.11 9.73 -5.91
N ARG A 165 13.68 10.79 -6.61
CA ARG A 165 14.25 12.12 -6.43
C ARG A 165 13.34 13.00 -5.56
N PRO A 166 13.38 12.91 -4.22
CA PRO A 166 13.45 14.17 -3.51
C PRO A 166 14.68 14.89 -4.08
N SER A 167 14.54 16.18 -4.35
CA SER A 167 15.62 17.08 -4.79
C SER A 167 16.83 17.14 -3.85
N SER A 168 16.94 16.22 -2.87
CA SER A 168 17.87 16.18 -1.75
C SER A 168 18.93 15.08 -1.83
N TYR A 169 18.93 14.18 -2.83
CA TYR A 169 20.01 13.19 -2.98
C TYR A 169 21.11 13.75 -3.89
N GLU A 170 22.22 14.17 -3.32
CA GLU A 170 23.46 14.39 -4.08
C GLU A 170 24.08 13.02 -4.38
N LEU A 171 23.88 12.55 -5.62
CA LEU A 171 24.51 11.33 -6.12
C LEU A 171 25.79 11.69 -6.89
N GLU A 172 26.88 11.05 -6.52
CA GLU A 172 28.16 11.12 -7.20
C GLU A 172 28.25 10.02 -8.25
N TYR A 173 28.68 10.40 -9.45
CA TYR A 173 28.85 9.48 -10.57
C TYR A 173 30.29 9.57 -11.05
N SER A 174 30.97 8.43 -11.23
CA SER A 174 32.27 8.47 -11.93
C SER A 174 32.13 8.87 -13.40
N ASN A 175 30.98 8.59 -14.03
CA ASN A 175 30.66 8.98 -15.40
C ASN A 175 29.14 9.20 -15.57
N LYS A 176 28.72 10.46 -15.67
CA LYS A 176 27.31 10.85 -15.85
C LYS A 176 26.75 10.58 -17.25
N ASN A 177 27.63 10.33 -18.23
CA ASN A 177 27.30 10.20 -19.65
C ASN A 177 27.29 8.74 -20.14
N VAL A 178 27.47 7.78 -19.24
CA VAL A 178 27.38 6.36 -19.58
C VAL A 178 25.97 5.99 -20.02
N THR A 179 25.88 5.08 -21.00
CA THR A 179 24.59 4.57 -21.48
C THR A 179 24.07 3.50 -20.53
N TYR A 180 22.80 3.64 -20.18
CA TYR A 180 22.12 2.83 -19.18
C TYR A 180 20.83 2.23 -19.76
N PHE A 181 20.53 0.99 -19.38
CA PHE A 181 19.26 0.29 -19.68
C PHE A 181 18.81 -0.49 -18.44
N SER A 182 17.52 -0.41 -18.09
CA SER A 182 16.96 -1.06 -16.90
C SER A 182 15.84 -2.03 -17.25
N SER A 183 15.77 -3.14 -16.51
CA SER A 183 14.59 -4.00 -16.48
C SER A 183 13.58 -3.59 -15.40
N LEU A 184 13.88 -2.57 -14.59
CA LEU A 184 12.98 -2.10 -13.53
C LEU A 184 11.63 -1.70 -14.14
N HIS A 185 10.54 -2.22 -13.59
CA HIS A 185 9.16 -2.01 -14.07
C HIS A 185 8.82 -2.54 -15.48
N ALA A 186 9.77 -3.19 -16.16
CA ALA A 186 9.64 -3.55 -17.57
C ALA A 186 9.66 -5.06 -17.84
N LEU A 187 9.87 -5.88 -16.81
CA LEU A 187 10.03 -7.33 -16.95
C LEU A 187 8.66 -8.02 -16.98
N GLY A 188 8.30 -8.66 -18.09
CA GLY A 188 7.02 -9.35 -18.27
C GLY A 188 7.14 -10.75 -18.86
N ALA A 189 6.11 -11.57 -18.62
CA ALA A 189 5.90 -12.87 -19.24
C ALA A 189 4.93 -12.74 -20.43
N TYR A 190 5.27 -13.37 -21.56
CA TYR A 190 4.52 -13.25 -22.80
C TYR A 190 4.28 -14.61 -23.46
N LYS A 191 3.10 -14.80 -24.04
CA LYS A 191 2.78 -15.93 -24.91
C LYS A 191 2.53 -15.40 -26.32
N GLY A 192 3.55 -15.50 -27.17
CA GLY A 192 3.56 -14.76 -28.44
C GLY A 192 3.54 -13.25 -28.15
N GLU A 193 2.43 -12.60 -28.53
CA GLU A 193 2.18 -11.17 -28.31
C GLU A 193 1.32 -10.89 -27.05
N GLU A 194 0.65 -11.91 -26.48
CA GLU A 194 -0.17 -11.73 -25.28
C GLU A 194 0.73 -11.48 -24.05
N HIS A 195 0.52 -10.35 -23.37
CA HIS A 195 1.13 -10.08 -22.07
C HIS A 195 0.38 -10.85 -20.98
N LEU A 196 1.03 -11.85 -20.37
CA LEU A 196 0.45 -12.66 -19.31
C LEU A 196 0.50 -11.96 -17.96
N GLY A 197 1.56 -11.18 -17.71
CA GLY A 197 1.79 -10.53 -16.43
C GLY A 197 3.23 -10.09 -16.20
N THR A 198 3.44 -9.37 -15.11
CA THR A 198 4.74 -8.81 -14.73
C THR A 198 5.52 -9.80 -13.85
N ILE A 199 6.83 -9.86 -14.05
CA ILE A 199 7.75 -10.62 -13.20
C ILE A 199 8.57 -9.65 -12.37
N THR A 200 8.72 -9.95 -11.08
CA THR A 200 9.68 -9.26 -10.22
C THR A 200 10.59 -10.27 -9.53
N ILE A 201 11.80 -9.84 -9.19
CA ILE A 201 12.80 -10.68 -8.53
C ILE A 201 13.03 -10.15 -7.12
N GLY A 202 13.13 -11.02 -6.13
CA GLY A 202 13.42 -10.65 -4.74
C GLY A 202 13.34 -11.85 -3.81
N ASN A 203 13.33 -11.66 -2.50
CA ASN A 203 13.16 -12.76 -1.54
C ASN A 203 11.81 -12.77 -0.82
N ALA A 204 11.06 -11.68 -0.87
CA ALA A 204 9.75 -11.53 -0.24
C ALA A 204 8.85 -10.58 -1.04
N ILE A 205 7.52 -10.79 -0.97
CA ILE A 205 6.54 -9.98 -1.72
C ILE A 205 6.45 -8.55 -1.16
N LYS A 206 6.56 -8.38 0.16
CA LYS A 206 6.47 -7.08 0.86
C LYS A 206 7.45 -6.03 0.31
N PRO A 207 8.78 -6.26 0.28
CA PRO A 207 9.73 -5.27 -0.24
C PRO A 207 9.54 -5.00 -1.74
N ILE A 208 9.20 -6.04 -2.52
CA ILE A 208 8.96 -5.92 -3.97
C ILE A 208 7.86 -4.89 -4.28
N ARG A 209 6.72 -5.00 -3.61
CA ARG A 209 5.59 -4.11 -3.87
C ARG A 209 5.85 -2.68 -3.39
N HIS A 210 6.48 -2.53 -2.22
CA HIS A 210 6.81 -1.21 -1.68
C HIS A 210 7.77 -0.45 -2.62
N ILE A 211 8.69 -1.13 -3.29
CA ILE A 211 9.61 -0.46 -4.21
C ILE A 211 8.90 -0.03 -5.51
N TYR A 212 7.89 -0.77 -5.95
CA TYR A 212 7.08 -0.46 -7.14
C TYR A 212 6.02 0.63 -6.95
N SER A 213 5.61 0.92 -5.72
CA SER A 213 4.49 1.83 -5.43
C SER A 213 4.82 2.74 -4.26
N LEU A 214 5.32 3.94 -4.56
CA LEU A 214 5.63 4.94 -3.53
C LEU A 214 4.41 5.65 -2.97
N ALA A 215 3.30 5.64 -3.71
CA ALA A 215 2.14 6.45 -3.38
C ALA A 215 1.04 5.69 -2.62
N TYR A 216 1.04 4.35 -2.60
CA TYR A 216 -0.18 3.63 -2.18
C TYR A 216 -0.01 2.44 -1.23
N ASP A 217 1.19 1.87 -1.04
CA ASP A 217 1.33 0.61 -0.30
C ASP A 217 2.03 0.77 1.06
N ARG A 218 1.19 1.04 2.06
CA ARG A 218 1.47 1.31 3.49
C ARG A 218 1.88 0.06 4.29
N GLN A 219 2.67 -0.84 3.69
CA GLN A 219 3.02 -2.15 4.25
C GLN A 219 4.47 -2.50 3.94
N ALA A 220 5.40 -1.69 4.44
CA ALA A 220 6.81 -2.00 4.38
C ALA A 220 7.13 -3.34 5.08
N GLY A 221 8.20 -3.98 4.62
CA GLY A 221 8.72 -5.19 5.23
C GLY A 221 10.12 -5.48 4.73
N ASP A 222 10.88 -6.16 5.57
CA ASP A 222 12.27 -6.48 5.30
C ASP A 222 12.42 -7.44 4.11
N GLY A 223 13.57 -7.32 3.44
CA GLY A 223 13.97 -8.16 2.33
C GLY A 223 14.52 -7.32 1.19
N TYR A 224 14.40 -7.79 -0.05
CA TYR A 224 14.92 -7.06 -1.19
C TYR A 224 14.14 -7.33 -2.47
N MET A 225 14.31 -6.39 -3.41
CA MET A 225 14.00 -6.55 -4.81
C MET A 225 15.31 -6.52 -5.61
N ALA A 226 15.33 -7.22 -6.74
CA ALA A 226 16.43 -7.17 -7.68
C ALA A 226 15.93 -6.94 -9.11
N TYR A 227 16.76 -6.30 -9.94
CA TYR A 227 16.48 -6.07 -11.36
C TYR A 227 17.78 -5.94 -12.15
N TRP A 228 17.72 -6.27 -13.43
CA TRP A 228 18.88 -6.20 -14.31
C TRP A 228 19.05 -4.78 -14.86
N VAL A 229 20.29 -4.35 -14.93
CA VAL A 229 20.70 -3.13 -15.63
C VAL A 229 21.87 -3.45 -16.55
N PHE A 230 21.87 -2.86 -17.73
CA PHE A 230 23.02 -2.92 -18.62
C PHE A 230 23.76 -1.59 -18.61
N MET A 231 25.08 -1.68 -18.58
CA MET A 231 26.00 -0.54 -18.60
C MET A 231 26.95 -0.65 -19.79
N SER A 232 27.02 0.40 -20.63
CA SER A 232 27.94 0.37 -21.78
C SER A 232 29.42 0.46 -21.37
N GLN A 233 29.69 1.02 -20.21
CA GLN A 233 31.03 1.20 -19.64
C GLN A 233 30.97 0.99 -18.12
N ALA A 234 32.13 0.81 -17.49
CA ALA A 234 32.20 0.79 -16.04
C ALA A 234 31.71 2.13 -15.46
N ASN A 235 31.00 2.09 -14.34
CA ASN A 235 30.55 3.29 -13.65
C ASN A 235 30.33 3.01 -12.16
N THR A 236 30.39 4.06 -11.36
CA THR A 236 29.99 4.05 -9.96
C THR A 236 28.90 5.08 -9.72
N ILE A 237 27.97 4.75 -8.84
CA ILE A 237 27.02 5.71 -8.26
C ILE A 237 27.11 5.55 -6.75
N ALA A 238 27.50 6.62 -6.07
CA ALA A 238 27.61 6.68 -4.62
C ALA A 238 26.76 7.83 -4.09
N GLY A 239 26.18 7.64 -2.91
CA GLY A 239 25.46 8.70 -2.23
C GLY A 239 24.72 8.20 -1.01
N ASN A 240 24.57 9.08 -0.03
CA ASN A 240 23.89 8.80 1.22
C ASN A 240 22.83 9.87 1.46
N PHE A 241 21.72 9.45 2.06
CA PHE A 241 20.84 10.34 2.79
C PHE A 241 20.50 9.75 4.14
N ASN A 242 20.66 10.58 5.16
CA ASN A 242 20.28 10.30 6.52
C ASN A 242 19.28 11.39 6.96
N GLY A 243 17.99 11.10 6.79
CA GLY A 243 16.92 11.87 7.42
C GLY A 243 16.65 11.34 8.83
N GLU A 244 15.88 12.10 9.62
CA GLU A 244 15.56 11.80 11.02
C GLU A 244 15.06 10.37 11.26
N ASN A 245 14.34 9.79 10.30
CA ASN A 245 13.76 8.45 10.40
C ASN A 245 13.92 7.61 9.14
N VAL A 246 14.80 8.04 8.22
CA VAL A 246 14.93 7.45 6.88
C VAL A 246 16.39 7.42 6.46
N THR A 247 16.85 6.25 6.03
CA THR A 247 18.20 6.08 5.50
C THR A 247 18.14 5.54 4.08
N VAL A 248 18.88 6.18 3.17
CA VAL A 248 19.04 5.69 1.80
C VAL A 248 20.52 5.70 1.45
N VAL A 249 21.04 4.57 1.02
CA VAL A 249 22.46 4.41 0.65
C VAL A 249 22.55 3.83 -0.75
N HIS A 250 23.28 4.51 -1.63
CA HIS A 250 23.70 4.03 -2.93
C HIS A 250 25.18 3.67 -2.87
N ASP A 251 25.49 2.40 -3.10
CA ASP A 251 26.85 1.89 -3.32
C ASP A 251 26.82 0.96 -4.54
N LEU A 252 26.73 1.58 -5.71
CA LEU A 252 26.57 0.89 -6.98
C LEU A 252 27.90 0.89 -7.73
N LYS A 253 28.46 -0.30 -7.97
CA LYS A 253 29.69 -0.51 -8.72
C LYS A 253 29.41 -1.38 -9.94
N PHE A 254 29.33 -0.74 -11.11
CA PHE A 254 28.95 -1.39 -12.35
C PHE A 254 30.14 -1.80 -13.18
N LYS A 255 30.05 -2.99 -13.77
CA LYS A 255 30.93 -3.45 -14.86
C LYS A 255 30.25 -3.19 -16.21
N PRO A 256 31.01 -3.08 -17.31
CA PRO A 256 30.43 -3.12 -18.65
C PRO A 256 29.62 -4.41 -18.84
N GLY A 257 28.45 -4.31 -19.46
CA GLY A 257 27.52 -5.42 -19.63
C GLY A 257 26.38 -5.41 -18.63
N TRP A 258 25.81 -6.60 -18.40
CA TRP A 258 24.70 -6.78 -17.45
C TRP A 258 25.19 -6.82 -16.01
N ASN A 259 24.48 -6.09 -15.16
CA ASN A 259 24.63 -6.07 -13.71
C ASN A 259 23.24 -6.24 -13.09
N LEU A 260 23.16 -6.77 -11.90
CA LEU A 260 21.97 -6.81 -11.07
C LEU A 260 22.05 -5.69 -10.05
N ILE A 261 21.02 -4.86 -9.96
CA ILE A 261 20.84 -3.99 -8.81
C ILE A 261 19.98 -4.74 -7.79
N LYS A 262 20.46 -4.80 -6.55
CA LYS A 262 19.73 -5.27 -5.37
C LYS A 262 19.36 -4.07 -4.51
N VAL A 263 18.07 -3.90 -4.29
CA VAL A 263 17.48 -2.88 -3.40
C VAL A 263 17.00 -3.57 -2.14
N ARG A 264 17.78 -3.48 -1.07
CA ARG A 264 17.46 -4.07 0.24
C ARG A 264 16.68 -3.06 1.09
N ILE A 265 15.58 -3.51 1.67
CA ILE A 265 14.76 -2.81 2.64
C ILE A 265 15.07 -3.36 4.03
N GLU A 266 15.32 -2.47 4.99
CA GLU A 266 15.50 -2.85 6.39
C GLU A 266 14.75 -1.91 7.33
N GLY A 267 13.98 -2.51 8.22
CA GLY A 267 13.17 -1.85 9.21
C GLY A 267 11.92 -1.22 8.62
N THR A 268 10.90 -1.13 9.46
CA THR A 268 9.70 -0.35 9.20
C THR A 268 9.64 0.82 10.17
N ARG A 269 8.89 1.85 9.78
CA ARG A 269 8.51 2.98 10.62
C ARG A 269 7.03 3.25 10.43
N GLU A 270 6.36 3.61 11.50
CA GLU A 270 4.98 4.04 11.43
C GLU A 270 4.92 5.48 10.92
N GLY A 271 4.13 5.71 9.88
CA GLY A 271 3.79 7.05 9.42
C GLY A 271 2.58 7.62 10.15
N GLN A 272 2.38 8.92 10.01
CA GLN A 272 1.33 9.70 10.72
C GLN A 272 -0.11 9.14 10.59
N ASN A 273 -0.37 8.29 9.60
CA ASN A 273 -1.67 7.70 9.33
C ASN A 273 -1.79 6.22 9.79
N GLY A 274 -0.88 5.72 10.63
CA GLY A 274 -0.81 4.30 11.03
C GLY A 274 -0.33 3.38 9.91
N ALA A 275 0.46 3.93 8.99
CA ALA A 275 0.94 3.28 7.78
C ALA A 275 2.38 2.81 7.95
N ASP A 276 2.72 1.57 7.56
CA ASP A 276 4.10 1.09 7.65
C ASP A 276 4.89 1.56 6.43
N TYR A 277 5.88 2.42 6.65
CA TYR A 277 6.89 2.83 5.68
C TYR A 277 8.22 2.13 5.97
N TRP A 278 9.13 2.06 5.00
CA TRP A 278 10.48 1.57 5.26
C TRP A 278 11.28 2.59 6.06
N LYS A 279 12.21 2.07 6.85
CA LYS A 279 13.22 2.88 7.56
C LYS A 279 14.47 3.04 6.70
N SER A 280 14.96 1.96 6.08
CA SER A 280 16.23 1.98 5.34
C SER A 280 16.13 1.34 3.96
N ARG A 281 16.85 1.92 3.00
CA ARG A 281 17.04 1.40 1.63
C ARG A 281 18.51 1.36 1.26
N TYR A 282 18.98 0.23 0.76
CA TYR A 282 20.35 0.04 0.31
C TYR A 282 20.38 -0.45 -1.13
N PHE A 283 21.06 0.28 -2.00
CA PHE A 283 21.25 -0.04 -3.40
C PHE A 283 22.67 -0.56 -3.60
N THR A 284 22.78 -1.79 -4.11
CA THR A 284 24.07 -2.43 -4.42
C THR A 284 24.03 -3.06 -5.80
N ALA A 285 25.16 -3.08 -6.49
CA ALA A 285 25.30 -3.74 -7.78
C ALA A 285 26.10 -5.04 -7.64
N THR A 286 25.64 -6.10 -8.29
CA THR A 286 26.32 -7.40 -8.37
C THR A 286 26.15 -7.98 -9.78
N THR A 287 26.80 -9.08 -10.12
CA THR A 287 26.60 -9.79 -11.40
C THR A 287 25.84 -11.10 -11.24
N ALA A 288 25.63 -11.55 -10.00
CA ALA A 288 24.98 -12.81 -9.71
C ALA A 288 23.64 -12.58 -9.01
N LEU A 289 22.65 -13.41 -9.36
CA LEU A 289 21.41 -13.47 -8.61
C LEU A 289 21.68 -14.01 -7.19
N PRO A 290 21.14 -13.39 -6.12
CA PRO A 290 21.28 -13.95 -4.78
C PRO A 290 20.69 -15.37 -4.71
N SER A 291 21.28 -16.23 -3.89
CA SER A 291 20.87 -17.64 -3.78
C SER A 291 19.47 -17.84 -3.21
N ASP A 292 18.95 -16.87 -2.45
CA ASP A 292 17.60 -16.88 -1.89
C ASP A 292 16.57 -16.18 -2.79
N ALA A 293 16.97 -15.75 -4.00
CA ALA A 293 16.10 -15.04 -4.90
C ALA A 293 14.99 -15.95 -5.45
N LYS A 294 13.81 -15.37 -5.55
CA LYS A 294 12.60 -15.93 -6.14
C LYS A 294 12.09 -15.00 -7.21
N TYR A 295 11.36 -15.57 -8.15
CA TYR A 295 10.54 -14.83 -9.10
C TYR A 295 9.13 -14.70 -8.54
N PHE A 296 8.54 -13.54 -8.72
CA PHE A 296 7.16 -13.24 -8.34
C PHE A 296 6.42 -12.82 -9.59
N PHE A 297 5.44 -13.62 -9.98
CA PHE A 297 4.61 -13.37 -11.13
C PHE A 297 3.29 -12.74 -10.68
N ARG A 298 2.93 -11.61 -11.29
CA ARG A 298 1.61 -10.97 -11.12
C ARG A 298 0.86 -11.01 -12.43
N SER A 299 -0.30 -11.67 -12.45
CA SER A 299 -1.19 -11.72 -13.61
C SER A 299 -1.55 -10.31 -14.09
N ALA A 300 -1.65 -10.13 -15.41
CA ALA A 300 -2.18 -8.92 -16.03
C ALA A 300 -3.71 -8.81 -15.96
N LYS A 301 -4.39 -9.95 -15.73
CA LYS A 301 -5.84 -10.08 -15.56
C LYS A 301 -6.19 -10.16 -14.07
#